data_AF-A0A090YAP2-F1
#
_entry.id   AF-A0A090YAP2-F1
#
_cell.length_a   1.000
_cell.length_b   1.000
_cell.length_c   1.000
_cell.angle_alpha   90.00
_cell.angle_beta   90.00
_cell.angle_gamma   90.00
#
_symmetry.space_group_name_H-M   'P 1'
#
loop_
_entity.id
_entity.type
_entity.pdbx_description
1 polymer ?
#
loop_
_entity_poly.entity_id
_entity_poly.type
_entity_poly.pdbx_seq_one_letter_code
_entity_poly.pdbx_strand_id
1 'polypeptide(L)'
;MEKKVEETTVPVKKAASEQATAKKEEKKEKAKNKTTTSKNPAASKATDCLDIINAETVVRYVVFGDIPLTDWFTEEEITHGIAVQNEDSTDVRKIEAEDIRVKLEQRYPSFVKGLTVIKFYEDTNALIPILTVGAKGASTVEGQSILDCPYSFGAWRNHLLPGGEIPRILLMDFITIAQGISRKFGCEVHSDSSFNGERGYFMDFPNQKVATEIVIPKTNIEVQCIAMKVMELHSHHRFSAEPSDLDNQSERAPIFYGIVGRIEDVFPELRVRTCMANNFYSIHPNLIFAGEYSVTGISENPPSA
;
A
#
# COMPACT_ATOMS: atom_id res chain seq x y z
N MET A 1 -3.03 -20.27 -89.43
CA MET A 1 -1.99 -20.39 -88.40
C MET A 1 -2.14 -19.22 -87.45
N GLU A 2 -2.35 -19.55 -86.18
CA GLU A 2 -3.01 -18.76 -85.15
C GLU A 2 -2.10 -17.68 -84.54
N LYS A 3 -2.69 -16.53 -84.21
CA LYS A 3 -2.11 -15.50 -83.35
C LYS A 3 -2.20 -15.96 -81.90
N LYS A 4 -1.10 -15.91 -81.16
CA LYS A 4 -1.09 -16.13 -79.70
C LYS A 4 -0.65 -14.85 -78.98
N VAL A 5 -1.47 -14.51 -77.99
CA VAL A 5 -1.33 -13.45 -76.99
C VAL A 5 -0.21 -13.80 -76.03
N GLU A 6 0.50 -12.80 -75.50
CA GLU A 6 1.34 -12.99 -74.32
C GLU A 6 1.00 -11.95 -73.25
N GLU A 7 0.74 -12.50 -72.07
CA GLU A 7 0.17 -11.92 -70.87
C GLU A 7 1.28 -11.65 -69.84
N THR A 8 1.10 -10.58 -69.09
CA THR A 8 1.94 -10.15 -67.96
C THR A 8 1.83 -11.11 -66.77
N THR A 9 2.97 -11.52 -66.18
CA THR A 9 3.07 -11.94 -64.76
C THR A 9 4.47 -11.71 -64.18
N VAL A 10 4.51 -11.36 -62.89
CA VAL A 10 5.66 -11.08 -62.00
C VAL A 10 6.37 -12.40 -61.62
N PRO A 11 7.67 -12.42 -61.24
CA PRO A 11 7.97 -12.74 -59.82
C PRO A 11 9.30 -12.19 -59.21
N VAL A 12 9.22 -11.92 -57.88
CA VAL A 12 10.19 -12.28 -56.79
C VAL A 12 11.59 -11.64 -56.75
N LYS A 13 11.97 -11.08 -55.57
CA LYS A 13 13.27 -11.39 -54.92
C LYS A 13 13.34 -11.01 -53.43
N LYS A 14 14.00 -11.89 -52.68
CA LYS A 14 14.33 -11.92 -51.25
C LYS A 14 15.59 -11.07 -50.93
N ALA A 15 15.62 -10.58 -49.69
CA ALA A 15 16.73 -10.44 -48.72
C ALA A 15 17.97 -9.56 -48.99
N ALA A 16 18.19 -8.60 -48.06
CA ALA A 16 19.47 -8.07 -47.56
C ALA A 16 19.10 -7.18 -46.34
N SER A 17 19.30 -7.49 -45.05
CA SER A 17 20.54 -7.84 -44.34
C SER A 17 21.76 -7.10 -44.90
N GLU A 18 21.91 -5.83 -44.52
CA GLU A 18 23.18 -5.09 -44.38
C GLU A 18 22.88 -3.58 -44.24
N GLN A 19 22.41 -3.14 -43.07
CA GLN A 19 22.41 -1.72 -42.69
C GLN A 19 22.11 -1.54 -41.19
N ALA A 20 22.85 -2.25 -40.33
CA ALA A 20 22.71 -2.12 -38.86
C ALA A 20 24.06 -2.00 -38.12
N THR A 21 25.11 -1.53 -38.80
CA THR A 21 26.45 -1.38 -38.22
C THR A 21 27.14 -0.11 -38.75
N ALA A 22 26.55 1.07 -38.48
CA ALA A 22 27.23 2.36 -38.70
C ALA A 22 26.66 3.54 -37.88
N LYS A 23 25.99 3.31 -36.74
CA LYS A 23 25.45 4.40 -35.88
C LYS A 23 25.74 4.21 -34.38
N LYS A 24 26.84 3.54 -34.02
CA LYS A 24 27.18 3.23 -32.62
C LYS A 24 28.43 3.91 -32.04
N GLU A 25 29.09 4.84 -32.75
CA GLU A 25 30.34 5.45 -32.24
C GLU A 25 30.38 6.98 -32.07
N GLU A 26 29.33 7.75 -32.37
CA GLU A 26 29.35 9.22 -32.21
C GLU A 26 28.46 9.80 -31.08
N LYS A 27 28.13 9.01 -30.05
CA LYS A 27 27.41 9.51 -28.85
C LYS A 27 28.14 9.30 -27.53
N LYS A 28 29.48 9.13 -27.56
CA LYS A 28 30.28 8.87 -26.35
C LYS A 28 31.08 10.06 -25.80
N GLU A 29 30.86 11.30 -26.28
CA GLU A 29 31.71 12.43 -25.88
C GLU A 29 30.98 13.73 -25.50
N LYS A 30 29.77 13.65 -24.93
CA LYS A 30 29.09 14.81 -24.29
C LYS A 30 28.47 14.48 -22.92
N ALA A 31 29.09 13.58 -22.16
CA ALA A 31 28.69 13.18 -20.80
C ALA A 31 29.73 13.55 -19.73
N LYS A 32 30.26 14.79 -19.78
CA LYS A 32 31.00 15.40 -18.68
C LYS A 32 30.44 16.81 -18.45
N ASN A 33 30.00 17.07 -17.22
CA ASN A 33 29.34 18.28 -16.69
C ASN A 33 27.81 18.34 -16.77
N LYS A 34 27.15 17.79 -15.74
CA LYS A 34 26.10 18.50 -14.99
C LYS A 34 25.79 17.78 -13.66
N THR A 35 26.26 18.43 -12.61
CA THR A 35 25.74 18.58 -11.24
C THR A 35 24.71 17.56 -10.73
N THR A 36 25.09 16.92 -9.62
CA THR A 36 24.30 16.04 -8.75
C THR A 36 23.07 16.75 -8.17
N THR A 37 21.89 16.41 -8.68
CA THR A 37 20.62 16.55 -7.96
C THR A 37 20.22 15.17 -7.44
N SER A 38 20.00 15.10 -6.12
CA SER A 38 19.60 13.90 -5.39
C SER A 38 18.29 13.33 -5.95
N LYS A 39 18.36 12.13 -6.51
CA LYS A 39 17.17 11.34 -6.85
C LYS A 39 16.56 10.81 -5.55
N ASN A 40 15.28 11.09 -5.34
CA ASN A 40 14.45 10.41 -4.34
C ASN A 40 14.55 8.88 -4.55
N PRO A 41 14.61 8.06 -3.48
CA PRO A 41 14.65 6.63 -3.64
C PRO A 41 13.29 6.16 -4.16
N ALA A 42 13.30 5.50 -5.32
CA ALA A 42 12.12 4.80 -5.83
C ALA A 42 11.73 3.70 -4.84
N ALA A 43 10.45 3.67 -4.46
CA ALA A 43 9.85 2.56 -3.74
C ALA A 43 10.14 1.24 -4.49
N SER A 44 10.61 0.23 -3.76
CA SER A 44 10.97 -1.07 -4.33
C SER A 44 9.74 -1.75 -4.93
N LYS A 45 9.61 -1.75 -6.26
CA LYS A 45 8.67 -2.59 -6.99
C LYS A 45 9.15 -4.04 -6.92
N ALA A 46 8.77 -4.77 -5.88
CA ALA A 46 8.84 -6.22 -5.87
C ALA A 46 7.45 -6.76 -6.22
N THR A 47 7.08 -6.68 -7.50
CA THR A 47 5.99 -7.50 -8.06
C THR A 47 6.61 -8.86 -8.37
N ASP A 48 6.26 -9.88 -7.58
CA ASP A 48 6.72 -11.25 -7.82
C ASP A 48 6.21 -11.78 -9.16
N CYS A 49 6.98 -12.68 -9.79
CA CYS A 49 6.76 -13.19 -11.14
C CYS A 49 5.32 -13.71 -11.35
N LEU A 50 4.48 -12.89 -11.97
CA LEU A 50 3.16 -13.28 -12.46
C LEU A 50 3.22 -14.13 -13.74
N ASP A 51 4.42 -14.42 -14.22
CA ASP A 51 4.65 -15.20 -15.44
C ASP A 51 4.18 -16.66 -15.37
N ILE A 52 3.88 -17.14 -14.16
CA ILE A 52 3.59 -18.55 -13.84
C ILE A 52 2.16 -18.79 -13.35
N ILE A 53 1.29 -17.78 -13.40
CA ILE A 53 -0.13 -17.93 -13.07
C ILE A 53 -0.87 -18.78 -14.11
N ASN A 54 -1.93 -19.46 -13.69
CA ASN A 54 -2.78 -20.32 -14.51
C ASN A 54 -4.27 -20.18 -14.13
N ALA A 55 -5.14 -20.94 -14.79
CA ALA A 55 -6.59 -20.85 -14.59
C ALA A 55 -7.02 -21.26 -13.17
N GLU A 56 -6.21 -22.08 -12.50
CA GLU A 56 -6.40 -22.52 -11.12
C GLU A 56 -5.82 -21.55 -10.09
N THR A 57 -5.08 -20.52 -10.52
CA THR A 57 -4.53 -19.51 -9.61
C THR A 57 -5.68 -18.71 -8.98
N VAL A 58 -5.57 -18.49 -7.68
CA VAL A 58 -6.54 -17.70 -6.90
C VAL A 58 -5.91 -16.43 -6.35
N VAL A 59 -6.71 -15.40 -6.13
CA VAL A 59 -6.35 -14.29 -5.26
C VAL A 59 -6.86 -14.59 -3.86
N ARG A 60 -5.92 -14.82 -2.94
CA ARG A 60 -6.21 -15.22 -1.56
C ARG A 60 -6.27 -14.01 -0.65
N TYR A 61 -7.37 -13.86 0.07
CA TYR A 61 -7.49 -12.86 1.11
C TYR A 61 -8.05 -13.43 2.41
N VAL A 62 -7.36 -13.15 3.51
CA VAL A 62 -7.56 -13.84 4.80
C VAL A 62 -8.99 -13.76 5.33
N VAL A 63 -9.66 -12.63 5.13
CA VAL A 63 -11.01 -12.40 5.70
C VAL A 63 -12.11 -12.78 4.71
N PHE A 64 -11.86 -12.70 3.41
CA PHE A 64 -12.90 -12.84 2.39
C PHE A 64 -12.76 -14.09 1.51
N GLY A 65 -11.74 -14.92 1.77
CA GLY A 65 -11.50 -16.17 1.09
C GLY A 65 -10.73 -16.03 -0.22
N ASP A 66 -10.72 -17.12 -0.97
CA ASP A 66 -10.07 -17.22 -2.28
C ASP A 66 -11.03 -16.75 -3.38
N ILE A 67 -10.50 -15.95 -4.30
CA ILE A 67 -11.21 -15.49 -5.50
C ILE A 67 -10.52 -16.11 -6.71
N PRO A 68 -11.18 -16.97 -7.49
CA PRO A 68 -10.63 -17.50 -8.72
C PRO A 68 -10.23 -16.38 -9.69
N LEU A 69 -9.06 -16.48 -10.34
CA LEU A 69 -8.70 -15.50 -11.39
C LEU A 69 -9.71 -15.48 -12.54
N THR A 70 -10.37 -16.62 -12.78
CA THR A 70 -11.43 -16.77 -13.79
C THR A 70 -12.68 -15.94 -13.52
N ASP A 71 -12.86 -15.41 -12.31
CA ASP A 71 -13.90 -14.43 -12.01
C ASP A 71 -13.63 -13.07 -12.69
N TRP A 72 -12.37 -12.80 -13.08
CA TRP A 72 -11.93 -11.50 -13.59
C TRP A 72 -11.35 -11.53 -15.01
N PHE A 73 -10.80 -12.67 -15.43
CA PHE A 73 -10.11 -12.88 -16.70
C PHE A 73 -10.57 -14.20 -17.32
N THR A 74 -10.63 -14.30 -18.65
CA THR A 74 -10.92 -15.59 -19.30
C THR A 74 -9.72 -16.54 -19.21
N GLU A 75 -9.94 -17.85 -19.39
CA GLU A 75 -8.83 -18.82 -19.43
C GLU A 75 -7.83 -18.49 -20.56
N GLU A 76 -8.30 -18.01 -21.71
CA GLU A 76 -7.46 -17.53 -22.79
C GLU A 76 -6.64 -16.31 -22.38
N GLU A 77 -7.23 -15.36 -21.66
CA GLU A 77 -6.52 -14.17 -21.16
C GLU A 77 -5.44 -14.54 -20.14
N ILE A 78 -5.72 -15.51 -19.27
CA ILE A 78 -4.77 -16.00 -18.27
C ILE A 78 -3.59 -16.72 -18.94
N THR A 79 -3.87 -17.55 -19.95
CA THR A 79 -2.86 -18.40 -20.61
C THR A 79 -2.06 -17.68 -21.70
N HIS A 80 -2.72 -16.85 -22.51
CA HIS A 80 -2.14 -16.19 -23.68
C HIS A 80 -1.89 -14.70 -23.48
N GLY A 81 -2.48 -14.09 -22.44
CA GLY A 81 -2.41 -12.66 -22.16
C GLY A 81 -3.65 -11.90 -22.62
N ILE A 82 -3.73 -10.65 -22.18
CA ILE A 82 -4.83 -9.73 -22.47
C ILE A 82 -4.51 -8.86 -23.70
N ALA A 83 -5.52 -8.68 -24.54
CA ALA A 83 -5.43 -7.82 -25.72
C ALA A 83 -5.47 -6.35 -25.31
N VAL A 84 -4.52 -5.57 -25.81
CA VAL A 84 -4.41 -4.12 -25.61
C VAL A 84 -4.51 -3.47 -26.98
N GLN A 85 -5.55 -2.66 -27.17
CA GLN A 85 -5.70 -1.88 -28.38
C GLN A 85 -4.80 -0.65 -28.33
N ASN A 86 -3.90 -0.56 -29.30
CA ASN A 86 -3.12 0.62 -29.64
C ASN A 86 -3.69 1.23 -30.93
N GLU A 87 -3.38 2.49 -31.21
CA GLU A 87 -3.97 3.27 -32.30
C GLU A 87 -3.96 2.54 -33.67
N ASP A 88 -2.93 1.73 -33.95
CA ASP A 88 -2.76 1.02 -35.22
C ASP A 88 -2.59 -0.52 -35.09
N SER A 89 -2.69 -1.09 -33.88
CA SER A 89 -2.47 -2.53 -33.67
C SER A 89 -3.14 -3.07 -32.40
N THR A 90 -3.41 -4.38 -32.38
CA THR A 90 -3.77 -5.08 -31.14
C THR A 90 -2.54 -5.85 -30.67
N ASP A 91 -1.96 -5.39 -29.58
CA ASP A 91 -0.87 -6.08 -28.90
C ASP A 91 -1.43 -7.00 -27.82
N VAL A 92 -0.71 -8.05 -27.48
CA VAL A 92 -1.06 -8.95 -26.37
C VAL A 92 0.03 -8.84 -25.31
N ARG A 93 -0.38 -8.60 -24.06
CA ARG A 93 0.53 -8.60 -22.91
C ARG A 93 0.04 -9.55 -21.83
N LYS A 94 0.95 -10.05 -21.00
CA LYS A 94 0.57 -10.83 -19.82
C LYS A 94 -0.20 -9.98 -18.82
N ILE A 95 -0.95 -10.65 -17.96
CA ILE A 95 -1.60 -10.06 -16.79
C ILE A 95 -0.51 -9.51 -15.86
N GLU A 96 -0.69 -8.27 -15.43
CA GLU A 96 0.20 -7.59 -14.50
C GLU A 96 -0.48 -7.40 -13.14
N ALA A 97 0.30 -7.07 -12.11
CA ALA A 97 -0.20 -6.87 -10.76
C ALA A 97 -1.25 -5.75 -10.68
N GLU A 98 -1.13 -4.74 -11.54
CA GLU A 98 -2.08 -3.63 -11.59
C GLU A 98 -3.45 -4.07 -12.11
N ASP A 99 -3.52 -5.02 -13.05
CA ASP A 99 -4.79 -5.53 -13.56
C ASP A 99 -5.58 -6.21 -12.44
N ILE A 100 -4.90 -7.04 -11.65
CA ILE A 100 -5.45 -7.71 -10.47
C ILE A 100 -5.84 -6.68 -9.41
N ARG A 101 -4.96 -5.71 -9.11
CA ARG A 101 -5.20 -4.68 -8.10
C ARG A 101 -6.43 -3.83 -8.43
N VAL A 102 -6.65 -3.45 -9.69
CA VAL A 102 -7.83 -2.68 -10.11
C VAL A 102 -9.12 -3.47 -9.85
N LYS A 103 -9.13 -4.78 -10.13
CA LYS A 103 -10.28 -5.66 -9.82
C LYS A 103 -10.49 -5.79 -8.31
N LEU A 104 -9.41 -5.90 -7.54
CA LEU A 104 -9.44 -5.94 -6.08
C LEU A 104 -9.99 -4.66 -5.48
N GLU A 105 -9.55 -3.48 -5.92
CA GLU A 105 -9.97 -2.19 -5.38
C GLU A 105 -11.49 -1.96 -5.52
N GLN A 106 -12.09 -2.46 -6.61
CA GLN A 106 -13.54 -2.42 -6.82
C GLN A 106 -14.32 -3.21 -5.76
N ARG A 107 -13.72 -4.28 -5.22
CA ARG A 107 -14.33 -5.16 -4.23
C ARG A 107 -13.92 -4.82 -2.80
N TYR A 108 -12.68 -4.38 -2.62
CA TYR A 108 -12.01 -4.07 -1.37
C TYR A 108 -11.24 -2.76 -1.54
N PRO A 109 -11.86 -1.63 -1.16
CA PRO A 109 -11.29 -0.29 -1.39
C PRO A 109 -9.93 -0.06 -0.75
N SER A 110 -9.49 -0.90 0.19
CA SER A 110 -8.18 -0.83 0.85
C SER A 110 -7.01 -0.97 -0.13
N PHE A 111 -7.18 -1.72 -1.22
CA PHE A 111 -6.10 -2.02 -2.17
C PHE A 111 -5.87 -0.93 -3.21
N VAL A 112 -5.53 0.26 -2.73
CA VAL A 112 -5.30 1.44 -3.56
C VAL A 112 -3.98 1.37 -4.33
N LYS A 113 -3.93 2.12 -5.44
CA LYS A 113 -2.73 2.26 -6.28
C LYS A 113 -1.56 2.82 -5.48
N GLY A 114 -0.38 2.25 -5.69
CA GLY A 114 0.87 2.70 -5.05
C GLY A 114 1.08 2.20 -3.62
N LEU A 115 0.01 1.71 -2.96
CA LEU A 115 0.10 1.09 -1.63
C LEU A 115 -0.22 -0.41 -1.64
N THR A 116 -0.42 -1.00 -2.82
CA THR A 116 -0.69 -2.44 -2.94
C THR A 116 0.38 -3.10 -3.80
N VAL A 117 0.92 -4.20 -3.29
CA VAL A 117 1.79 -5.11 -4.02
C VAL A 117 1.11 -6.46 -4.10
N ILE A 118 1.13 -7.10 -5.26
CA ILE A 118 0.64 -8.47 -5.42
C ILE A 118 1.84 -9.41 -5.36
N LYS A 119 1.77 -10.38 -4.44
CA LYS A 119 2.82 -11.38 -4.26
C LYS A 119 2.31 -12.75 -4.65
N PHE A 120 3.05 -13.48 -5.49
CA PHE A 120 2.70 -14.85 -5.84
C PHE A 120 3.36 -15.84 -4.87
N TYR A 121 2.58 -16.81 -4.40
CA TYR A 121 3.01 -17.91 -3.54
C TYR A 121 2.85 -19.22 -4.28
N GLU A 122 3.96 -19.72 -4.82
CA GLU A 122 4.05 -20.95 -5.62
C GLU A 122 3.43 -22.16 -4.91
N ASP A 123 3.77 -22.37 -3.64
CA ASP A 123 3.33 -23.54 -2.85
C ASP A 123 1.82 -23.69 -2.78
N THR A 124 1.09 -22.58 -2.86
CA THR A 124 -0.37 -22.55 -2.75
C THR A 124 -1.06 -22.11 -4.04
N ASN A 125 -0.31 -21.87 -5.11
CA ASN A 125 -0.79 -21.26 -6.36
C ASN A 125 -1.69 -20.04 -6.11
N ALA A 126 -1.25 -19.13 -5.24
CA ALA A 126 -2.07 -18.03 -4.75
C ALA A 126 -1.38 -16.68 -4.89
N LEU A 127 -2.15 -15.67 -5.27
CA LEU A 127 -1.77 -14.27 -5.29
C LEU A 127 -2.27 -13.62 -3.99
N ILE A 128 -1.37 -13.04 -3.21
CA ILE A 128 -1.68 -12.38 -1.95
C ILE A 128 -1.49 -10.87 -2.14
N PRO A 129 -2.56 -10.06 -2.01
CA PRO A 129 -2.45 -8.61 -2.02
C PRO A 129 -1.91 -8.11 -0.67
N ILE A 130 -0.84 -7.33 -0.72
CA ILE A 130 -0.13 -6.80 0.44
C ILE A 130 -0.24 -5.27 0.44
N LEU A 131 -0.71 -4.71 1.55
CA LEU A 131 -0.68 -3.28 1.80
C LEU A 131 0.72 -2.86 2.26
N THR A 132 1.35 -1.98 1.51
CA THR A 132 2.65 -1.42 1.87
C THR A 132 2.50 -0.35 2.93
N VAL A 133 3.59 -0.12 3.68
CA VAL A 133 3.63 0.90 4.72
C VAL A 133 4.62 1.98 4.32
N GLY A 134 4.19 3.24 4.41
CA GLY A 134 5.03 4.42 4.19
C GLY A 134 5.64 4.94 5.49
N ALA A 135 6.65 5.79 5.37
CA ALA A 135 7.25 6.47 6.52
C ALA A 135 6.23 7.38 7.22
N LYS A 136 6.42 7.56 8.52
CA LYS A 136 5.59 8.43 9.38
C LYS A 136 6.48 9.46 10.06
N GLY A 137 5.93 10.58 10.50
CA GLY A 137 6.71 11.55 11.24
C GLY A 137 5.91 12.63 11.94
N ALA A 138 6.49 13.17 13.01
CA ALA A 138 5.89 14.20 13.83
C ALA A 138 5.55 15.47 13.04
N SER A 139 4.39 16.05 13.36
CA SER A 139 4.04 17.40 12.96
C SER A 139 4.61 18.42 13.95
N THR A 140 5.08 19.55 13.43
CA THR A 140 5.39 20.75 14.23
C THR A 140 4.25 21.77 14.22
N VAL A 141 3.13 21.45 13.56
CA VAL A 141 1.97 22.33 13.39
C VAL A 141 0.81 21.79 14.21
N GLU A 142 0.29 22.62 15.12
CA GLU A 142 -0.86 22.27 15.97
C GLU A 142 -2.20 22.72 15.38
N GLY A 143 -3.28 22.02 15.74
CA GLY A 143 -4.66 22.45 15.46
C GLY A 143 -5.10 22.30 14.00
N GLN A 144 -4.59 21.30 13.28
CA GLN A 144 -5.06 21.04 11.92
C GLN A 144 -6.51 20.56 11.93
N SER A 145 -7.39 21.26 11.21
CA SER A 145 -8.75 20.80 11.00
C SER A 145 -8.75 19.56 10.10
N ILE A 146 -9.44 18.52 10.53
CA ILE A 146 -9.71 17.32 9.74
C ILE A 146 -11.20 17.23 9.52
N LEU A 147 -11.61 16.76 8.33
CA LEU A 147 -13.02 16.63 8.02
C LEU A 147 -13.66 15.58 8.94
N ASP A 148 -14.87 15.86 9.41
CA ASP A 148 -15.71 14.81 9.97
C ASP A 148 -16.06 13.83 8.85
N CYS A 149 -16.15 12.54 9.19
CA CYS A 149 -16.56 11.53 8.23
C CYS A 149 -17.98 11.85 7.71
N PRO A 150 -18.18 12.11 6.41
CA PRO A 150 -19.47 12.51 5.85
C PRO A 150 -20.46 11.34 5.74
N TYR A 151 -20.01 10.13 6.06
CA TYR A 151 -20.78 8.89 6.00
C TYR A 151 -20.94 8.30 7.41
N SER A 152 -22.01 7.55 7.63
CA SER A 152 -22.16 6.83 8.89
C SER A 152 -21.04 5.79 9.01
N PHE A 153 -20.24 5.88 10.07
CA PHE A 153 -19.21 4.90 10.38
C PHE A 153 -19.76 3.46 10.37
N GLY A 154 -21.03 3.29 10.77
CA GLY A 154 -21.73 2.01 10.76
C GLY A 154 -21.76 1.30 9.41
N ALA A 155 -21.84 2.02 8.28
CA ALA A 155 -21.87 1.41 6.95
C ALA A 155 -20.53 0.74 6.57
N TRP A 156 -19.42 1.23 7.13
CA TRP A 156 -18.07 0.78 6.82
C TRP A 156 -17.45 -0.07 7.93
N ARG A 157 -18.10 -0.09 9.10
CA ARG A 157 -17.60 -0.76 10.31
C ARG A 157 -17.21 -2.20 10.04
N ASN A 158 -18.04 -2.98 9.34
CA ASN A 158 -17.73 -4.40 9.10
C ASN A 158 -16.56 -4.61 8.12
N HIS A 159 -16.28 -3.64 7.24
CA HIS A 159 -15.15 -3.74 6.32
C HIS A 159 -13.83 -3.34 6.97
N LEU A 160 -13.87 -2.33 7.86
CA LEU A 160 -12.68 -1.82 8.54
C LEU A 160 -12.39 -2.55 9.87
N LEU A 161 -13.43 -3.11 10.48
CA LEU A 161 -13.44 -3.80 11.77
C LEU A 161 -14.17 -5.16 11.65
N PRO A 162 -13.63 -6.11 10.88
CA PRO A 162 -14.27 -7.41 10.64
C PRO A 162 -14.52 -8.22 11.92
N GLY A 163 -13.77 -7.97 13.00
CA GLY A 163 -13.95 -8.60 14.31
C GLY A 163 -14.72 -7.76 15.34
N GLY A 164 -15.35 -6.65 14.93
CA GLY A 164 -15.87 -5.64 15.86
C GLY A 164 -14.77 -4.73 16.40
N GLU A 165 -14.96 -4.14 17.58
CA GLU A 165 -13.98 -3.20 18.15
C GLU A 165 -12.62 -3.86 18.43
N ILE A 166 -11.55 -3.13 18.16
CA ILE A 166 -10.19 -3.51 18.51
C ILE A 166 -10.07 -3.51 20.05
N PRO A 167 -9.59 -4.59 20.69
CA PRO A 167 -9.38 -4.61 22.12
C PRO A 167 -8.48 -3.45 22.57
N ARG A 168 -8.98 -2.61 23.48
CA ARG A 168 -8.24 -1.42 23.97
C ARG A 168 -6.88 -1.78 24.57
N ILE A 169 -6.70 -3.01 25.05
CA ILE A 169 -5.40 -3.48 25.53
C ILE A 169 -4.30 -3.35 24.47
N LEU A 170 -4.60 -3.51 23.17
CA LEU A 170 -3.61 -3.34 22.10
C LEU A 170 -3.14 -1.89 21.99
N LEU A 171 -4.04 -0.92 22.17
CA LEU A 171 -3.68 0.51 22.26
C LEU A 171 -2.81 0.78 23.49
N MET A 172 -3.16 0.20 24.64
CA MET A 172 -2.39 0.40 25.87
C MET A 172 -1.00 -0.26 25.81
N ASP A 173 -0.90 -1.43 25.17
CA ASP A 173 0.36 -2.11 24.89
C ASP A 173 1.23 -1.26 23.95
N PHE A 174 0.63 -0.68 22.91
CA PHE A 174 1.32 0.25 22.01
C PHE A 174 1.88 1.44 22.78
N ILE A 175 1.05 2.12 23.57
CA ILE A 175 1.43 3.27 24.38
C ILE A 175 2.60 2.89 25.32
N THR A 176 2.49 1.77 26.02
CA THR A 176 3.52 1.31 26.95
C THR A 176 4.86 1.07 26.26
N ILE A 177 4.84 0.43 25.09
CA ILE A 177 6.05 0.17 24.30
C ILE A 177 6.62 1.49 23.75
N ALA A 178 5.76 2.37 23.23
CA ALA A 178 6.16 3.68 22.72
C ALA A 178 6.78 4.55 23.81
N GLN A 179 6.25 4.56 25.03
CA GLN A 179 6.85 5.22 26.19
C GLN A 179 8.24 4.64 26.51
N GLY A 180 8.38 3.32 26.50
CA GLY A 180 9.67 2.66 26.72
C GLY A 180 10.74 3.08 25.70
N ILE A 181 10.37 3.13 24.42
CA ILE A 181 11.26 3.56 23.32
C ILE A 181 11.55 5.05 23.41
N SER A 182 10.52 5.86 23.67
CA SER A 182 10.58 7.30 23.89
C SER A 182 11.59 7.66 24.98
N ARG A 183 11.47 7.08 26.18
CA ARG A 183 12.36 7.38 27.32
C ARG A 183 13.80 6.94 27.07
N LYS A 184 13.98 5.79 26.40
CA LYS A 184 15.30 5.19 26.22
C LYS A 184 16.07 5.77 25.04
N PHE A 185 15.38 6.12 23.96
CA PHE A 185 15.99 6.48 22.69
C PHE A 185 15.52 7.82 22.12
N GLY A 186 14.49 8.44 22.70
CA GLY A 186 13.95 9.72 22.21
C GLY A 186 13.39 9.63 20.79
N CYS A 187 12.80 8.49 20.44
CA CYS A 187 12.38 8.14 19.08
C CYS A 187 10.89 7.85 18.98
N GLU A 188 10.35 8.01 17.77
CA GLU A 188 9.06 7.47 17.38
C GLU A 188 9.10 5.94 17.20
N VAL A 189 7.93 5.30 17.26
CA VAL A 189 7.74 3.89 16.91
C VAL A 189 6.45 3.70 16.12
N HIS A 190 6.44 2.70 15.25
CA HIS A 190 5.30 2.28 14.44
C HIS A 190 4.89 0.84 14.79
N SER A 191 3.59 0.55 14.74
CA SER A 191 3.00 -0.79 14.79
C SER A 191 1.88 -0.96 13.76
N ASP A 192 1.68 -2.20 13.34
CA ASP A 192 0.54 -2.61 12.52
C ASP A 192 -0.42 -3.40 13.42
N SER A 193 -1.71 -3.08 13.39
CA SER A 193 -2.75 -3.94 13.95
C SER A 193 -3.44 -4.71 12.84
N SER A 194 -3.60 -6.01 13.06
CA SER A 194 -4.13 -6.95 12.08
C SER A 194 -5.23 -7.82 12.70
N PHE A 195 -6.13 -8.33 11.87
CA PHE A 195 -7.22 -9.23 12.24
C PHE A 195 -7.08 -10.58 11.54
N ASN A 196 -7.18 -11.66 12.30
CA ASN A 196 -7.32 -13.02 11.79
C ASN A 196 -8.59 -13.63 12.39
N GLY A 197 -9.37 -14.37 11.58
CA GLY A 197 -10.67 -14.90 12.02
C GLY A 197 -10.60 -15.89 13.19
N GLU A 198 -9.46 -16.57 13.39
CA GLU A 198 -9.25 -17.54 14.46
C GLU A 198 -8.62 -16.89 15.70
N ARG A 199 -7.66 -15.98 15.50
CA ARG A 199 -6.88 -15.32 16.57
C ARG A 199 -7.54 -14.03 17.09
N GLY A 200 -8.42 -13.42 16.31
CA GLY A 200 -8.91 -12.07 16.55
C GLY A 200 -7.88 -10.99 16.19
N TYR A 201 -8.00 -9.82 16.83
CA TYR A 201 -7.07 -8.71 16.65
C TYR A 201 -5.73 -8.96 17.37
N PHE A 202 -4.64 -8.58 16.71
CA PHE A 202 -3.31 -8.55 17.31
C PHE A 202 -2.48 -7.42 16.71
N MET A 203 -1.38 -7.09 17.38
CA MET A 203 -0.46 -6.02 16.98
C MET A 203 0.93 -6.60 16.75
N ASP A 204 1.61 -6.13 15.71
CA ASP A 204 3.02 -6.41 15.45
C ASP A 204 3.83 -5.12 15.27
N PHE A 205 5.11 -5.18 15.66
CA PHE A 205 6.06 -4.10 15.47
C PHE A 205 7.02 -4.50 14.34
N PRO A 206 6.77 -4.05 13.10
CA PRO A 206 7.62 -4.44 11.99
C PRO A 206 9.05 -3.92 12.17
N ASN A 207 9.99 -4.56 11.46
CA ASN A 207 11.34 -4.04 11.33
C ASN A 207 11.30 -2.59 10.85
N GLN A 208 11.90 -1.67 11.60
CA GLN A 208 11.76 -0.24 11.37
C GLN A 208 13.05 0.53 11.69
N LYS A 209 13.29 1.62 10.97
CA LYS A 209 14.31 2.61 11.34
C LYS A 209 13.60 3.75 12.06
N VAL A 210 14.10 4.11 13.24
CA VAL A 210 13.47 5.12 14.10
C VAL A 210 14.41 6.29 14.34
N ALA A 211 13.83 7.48 14.44
CA ALA A 211 14.45 8.69 14.93
C ALA A 211 13.39 9.53 15.67
N THR A 212 13.78 10.69 16.18
CA THR A 212 12.93 11.55 17.01
C THR A 212 11.63 12.03 16.36
N GLU A 213 11.65 12.24 15.04
CA GLU A 213 10.53 12.84 14.29
C GLU A 213 10.15 12.01 13.05
N ILE A 214 10.68 10.79 12.96
CA ILE A 214 10.44 9.93 11.80
C ILE A 214 10.60 8.46 12.16
N VAL A 215 9.68 7.65 11.65
CA VAL A 215 9.79 6.20 11.63
C VAL A 215 9.59 5.67 10.21
N ILE A 216 10.48 4.78 9.79
CA ILE A 216 10.46 4.13 8.47
C ILE A 216 10.27 2.62 8.70
N PRO A 217 9.02 2.15 8.79
CA PRO A 217 8.72 0.73 8.91
C PRO A 217 8.93 -0.01 7.58
N LYS A 218 9.24 -1.30 7.67
CA LYS A 218 9.23 -2.23 6.53
C LYS A 218 7.94 -3.04 6.57
N THR A 219 7.31 -3.22 5.43
CA THR A 219 6.11 -4.07 5.32
C THR A 219 6.38 -5.48 5.80
N ASN A 220 5.58 -5.96 6.76
CA ASN A 220 5.61 -7.34 7.22
C ASN A 220 4.69 -8.21 6.35
N ILE A 221 5.26 -8.77 5.27
CA ILE A 221 4.51 -9.57 4.30
C ILE A 221 3.93 -10.84 4.95
N GLU A 222 4.69 -11.49 5.83
CA GLU A 222 4.31 -12.75 6.46
C GLU A 222 3.03 -12.61 7.29
N VAL A 223 2.91 -11.52 8.05
CA VAL A 223 1.69 -11.23 8.83
C VAL A 223 0.49 -11.03 7.91
N GLN A 224 0.64 -10.31 6.81
CA GLN A 224 -0.46 -10.06 5.88
C GLN A 224 -0.88 -11.29 5.07
N CYS A 225 -0.06 -12.34 5.04
CA CYS A 225 -0.47 -13.63 4.46
C CYS A 225 -1.44 -14.40 5.36
N ILE A 226 -1.47 -14.10 6.65
CA ILE A 226 -2.29 -14.80 7.65
C ILE A 226 -3.30 -13.90 8.36
N ALA A 227 -3.26 -12.58 8.15
CA ALA A 227 -4.16 -11.61 8.76
C ALA A 227 -4.44 -10.42 7.82
N MET A 228 -5.61 -9.82 7.98
CA MET A 228 -5.95 -8.53 7.36
C MET A 228 -5.36 -7.40 8.19
N LYS A 229 -4.55 -6.52 7.58
CA LYS A 229 -4.13 -5.28 8.20
C LYS A 229 -5.32 -4.32 8.32
N VAL A 230 -5.61 -3.83 9.52
CA VAL A 230 -6.75 -2.95 9.80
C VAL A 230 -6.35 -1.57 10.27
N MET A 231 -5.16 -1.42 10.87
CA MET A 231 -4.71 -0.16 11.43
C MET A 231 -3.19 -0.03 11.40
N GLU A 232 -2.73 1.19 11.20
CA GLU A 232 -1.37 1.64 11.48
C GLU A 232 -1.41 2.55 12.70
N LEU A 233 -0.50 2.33 13.66
CA LEU A 233 -0.34 3.16 14.86
C LEU A 233 1.11 3.63 14.93
N HIS A 234 1.33 4.94 15.00
CA HIS A 234 2.65 5.48 15.30
C HIS A 234 2.61 6.52 16.41
N SER A 235 3.74 6.72 17.07
CA SER A 235 3.89 7.69 18.15
C SER A 235 4.62 8.92 17.65
N HIS A 236 4.21 10.10 18.10
CA HIS A 236 4.91 11.37 17.89
C HIS A 236 5.83 11.73 19.05
N HIS A 237 6.22 10.76 19.90
CA HIS A 237 7.07 10.99 21.06
C HIS A 237 6.57 12.19 21.91
N ARG A 238 7.25 13.33 21.90
CA ARG A 238 6.91 14.54 22.67
C ARG A 238 6.02 15.53 21.91
N PHE A 239 5.78 15.32 20.62
CA PHE A 239 4.97 16.18 19.77
C PHE A 239 3.49 15.80 19.88
N SER A 240 2.60 16.67 19.42
CA SER A 240 1.16 16.46 19.44
C SER A 240 0.74 15.32 18.50
N ALA A 241 -0.48 14.81 18.67
CA ALA A 241 -1.05 13.78 17.80
C ALA A 241 -1.50 14.32 16.42
N GLU A 242 -1.05 15.51 16.03
CA GLU A 242 -1.40 16.12 14.74
C GLU A 242 -0.62 15.47 13.60
N PRO A 243 -1.27 15.13 12.47
CA PRO A 243 -0.59 14.49 11.36
C PRO A 243 0.36 15.44 10.64
N SER A 244 1.47 14.91 10.13
CA SER A 244 2.42 15.64 9.28
C SER A 244 2.11 15.49 7.79
N ASP A 245 2.83 16.26 6.96
CA ASP A 245 2.82 16.09 5.50
C ASP A 245 3.34 14.72 5.08
N LEU A 246 4.24 14.12 5.85
CA LEU A 246 4.76 12.78 5.59
C LEU A 246 3.68 11.73 5.86
N ASP A 247 2.94 11.88 6.97
CA ASP A 247 1.79 11.03 7.28
C ASP A 247 0.74 11.15 6.17
N ASN A 248 0.43 12.38 5.74
CA ASN A 248 -0.55 12.64 4.67
C ASN A 248 -0.17 12.00 3.32
N GLN A 249 1.12 11.82 3.05
CA GLN A 249 1.62 11.16 1.84
C GLN A 249 1.54 9.63 1.95
N SER A 250 1.80 9.09 3.15
CA SER A 250 1.87 7.66 3.40
C SER A 250 0.51 7.00 3.66
N GLU A 251 -0.42 7.73 4.27
CA GLU A 251 -1.66 7.18 4.82
C GLU A 251 -2.82 7.27 3.82
N ARG A 252 -2.73 6.55 2.69
CA ARG A 252 -3.66 6.71 1.56
C ARG A 252 -4.66 5.57 1.37
N ALA A 253 -4.44 4.42 2.01
CA ALA A 253 -5.37 3.31 1.97
C ALA A 253 -6.53 3.54 2.97
N PRO A 254 -7.77 3.10 2.69
CA PRO A 254 -8.88 3.15 3.63
C PRO A 254 -8.75 2.05 4.70
N ILE A 255 -7.78 2.24 5.59
CA ILE A 255 -7.62 1.57 6.88
C ILE A 255 -7.62 2.65 7.98
N PHE A 256 -7.46 2.27 9.24
CA PHE A 256 -7.26 3.25 10.31
C PHE A 256 -5.80 3.68 10.43
N TYR A 257 -5.59 4.95 10.73
CA TYR A 257 -4.31 5.51 11.09
C TYR A 257 -4.46 6.21 12.43
N GLY A 258 -3.72 5.77 13.43
CA GLY A 258 -3.70 6.37 14.74
C GLY A 258 -2.35 6.99 15.05
N ILE A 259 -2.39 8.18 15.60
CA ILE A 259 -1.22 8.93 16.04
C ILE A 259 -1.33 9.13 17.53
N VAL A 260 -0.32 8.68 18.27
CA VAL A 260 -0.22 8.93 19.70
C VAL A 260 0.80 10.02 19.97
N GLY A 261 0.30 11.18 20.40
CA GLY A 261 1.11 12.35 20.74
C GLY A 261 1.32 12.48 22.24
N ARG A 262 2.30 13.31 22.62
CA ARG A 262 2.66 13.61 24.01
C ARG A 262 2.69 12.33 24.86
N ILE A 263 3.49 11.37 24.41
CA ILE A 263 3.44 9.98 24.86
C ILE A 263 3.71 9.81 26.36
N GLU A 264 4.36 10.79 26.99
CA GLU A 264 4.67 10.79 28.43
C GLU A 264 3.54 11.37 29.31
N ASP A 265 2.45 11.88 28.73
CA ASP A 265 1.26 12.26 29.49
C ASP A 265 0.60 11.01 30.13
N VAL A 266 -0.10 11.20 31.24
CA VAL A 266 -0.81 10.12 31.97
C VAL A 266 -1.81 9.43 31.04
N PHE A 267 -2.51 10.24 30.26
CA PHE A 267 -3.28 9.81 29.11
C PHE A 267 -2.73 10.54 27.89
N PRO A 268 -1.98 9.85 27.00
CA PRO A 268 -1.46 10.46 25.79
C PRO A 268 -2.56 10.92 24.85
N GLU A 269 -2.28 11.95 24.05
CA GLU A 269 -3.17 12.38 22.98
C GLU A 269 -3.32 11.26 21.95
N LEU A 270 -4.55 11.01 21.51
CA LEU A 270 -4.83 10.04 20.46
C LEU A 270 -5.67 10.70 19.38
N ARG A 271 -5.14 10.69 18.15
CA ARG A 271 -5.89 11.06 16.95
C ARG A 271 -6.02 9.85 16.06
N VAL A 272 -7.23 9.59 15.57
CA VAL A 272 -7.47 8.50 14.61
C VAL A 272 -8.18 9.04 13.38
N ARG A 273 -7.76 8.57 12.21
CA ARG A 273 -8.32 8.95 10.92
C ARG A 273 -8.34 7.79 9.93
N THR A 274 -9.02 7.99 8.82
CA THR A 274 -8.94 7.14 7.63
C THR A 274 -8.82 8.00 6.38
N CYS A 275 -8.28 7.44 5.29
CA CYS A 275 -8.24 8.11 4.00
C CYS A 275 -9.22 7.42 3.04
N MET A 276 -10.22 8.16 2.56
CA MET A 276 -11.18 7.68 1.56
C MET A 276 -11.33 8.71 0.45
N ALA A 277 -11.28 8.26 -0.81
CA ALA A 277 -11.39 9.14 -1.98
C ALA A 277 -10.46 10.37 -1.91
N ASN A 278 -9.21 10.15 -1.47
CA ASN A 278 -8.18 11.19 -1.29
C ASN A 278 -8.46 12.24 -0.21
N ASN A 279 -9.46 12.03 0.64
CA ASN A 279 -9.77 12.90 1.77
C ASN A 279 -9.50 12.18 3.10
N PHE A 280 -9.02 12.93 4.09
CA PHE A 280 -8.83 12.44 5.45
C PHE A 280 -10.06 12.73 6.30
N TYR A 281 -10.55 11.70 6.98
CA TYR A 281 -11.71 11.79 7.86
C TYR A 281 -11.33 11.40 9.27
N SER A 282 -11.70 12.26 10.23
CA SER A 282 -11.54 11.99 11.66
C SER A 282 -12.47 10.87 12.08
N ILE A 283 -11.96 9.94 12.88
CA ILE A 283 -12.77 8.88 13.48
C ILE A 283 -12.55 8.93 15.00
N HIS A 284 -13.65 9.04 15.75
CA HIS A 284 -13.58 9.04 17.20
C HIS A 284 -13.04 7.68 17.70
N PRO A 285 -12.00 7.62 18.55
CA PRO A 285 -11.38 6.37 18.99
C PRO A 285 -12.35 5.37 19.64
N ASN A 286 -13.35 5.83 20.39
CA ASN A 286 -14.39 4.98 21.00
C ASN A 286 -15.28 4.24 19.97
N LEU A 287 -15.20 4.57 18.68
CA LEU A 287 -15.86 3.81 17.61
C LEU A 287 -15.01 2.62 17.13
N ILE A 288 -13.71 2.64 17.43
CA ILE A 288 -12.70 1.71 16.94
C ILE A 288 -12.24 0.78 18.05
N PHE A 289 -11.91 1.33 19.22
CA PHE A 289 -11.41 0.58 20.36
C PHE A 289 -12.53 0.24 21.35
N ALA A 290 -12.42 -0.92 21.97
CA ALA A 290 -13.38 -1.38 22.97
C ALA A 290 -13.29 -0.56 24.26
N GLY A 291 -14.36 0.16 24.60
CA GLY A 291 -14.46 1.02 25.80
C GLY A 291 -13.98 2.46 25.57
N GLU A 292 -14.12 3.29 26.59
CA GLU A 292 -13.86 4.73 26.49
C GLU A 292 -12.36 5.07 26.57
N TYR A 293 -11.92 6.03 25.75
CA TYR A 293 -10.60 6.66 25.80
C TYR A 293 -10.73 8.18 25.70
N SER A 294 -10.02 8.91 26.56
CA SER A 294 -9.94 10.38 26.49
C SER A 294 -8.99 10.79 25.38
N VAL A 295 -9.49 11.46 24.34
CA VAL A 295 -8.67 11.91 23.20
C VAL A 295 -7.78 13.10 23.53
N THR A 296 -8.21 13.93 24.48
CA THR A 296 -7.41 15.04 25.00
C THR A 296 -6.42 14.50 26.02
N GLY A 297 -5.15 14.86 25.84
CA GLY A 297 -4.08 14.44 26.73
C GLY A 297 -4.31 14.94 28.17
N ILE A 298 -3.88 14.16 29.15
CA ILE A 298 -3.89 14.56 30.57
C ILE A 298 -2.46 14.48 31.08
N SER A 299 -1.85 15.63 31.33
CA SER A 299 -0.49 15.73 31.85
C SER A 299 -0.45 15.64 33.39
N GLU A 300 0.64 15.12 33.95
CA GLU A 300 0.87 15.12 35.42
C GLU A 300 1.05 16.55 35.98
N ASN A 301 1.51 17.49 35.15
CA ASN A 301 1.70 18.89 35.51
C ASN A 301 0.95 19.79 34.50
N PRO A 302 -0.33 20.13 34.72
CA PRO A 302 -0.99 21.11 33.87
C PRO A 302 -0.19 22.43 33.91
N PRO A 303 -0.06 23.17 32.79
CA PRO A 303 0.58 24.46 32.80
C PRO A 303 -0.08 25.33 33.87
N SER A 304 0.72 25.93 34.74
CA SER A 304 0.22 26.83 35.79
C SER A 304 -0.63 27.91 35.14
N ALA A 305 -1.91 27.96 35.52
CA ALA A 305 -2.88 28.96 35.09
C ALA A 305 -2.44 30.38 35.46
#